data_AF-A0AAV4QM34-F1
#
_entry.id   AF-A0AAV4QM34-F1
#
_cell.length_a   1.000
_cell.length_b   1.000
_cell.length_c   1.000
_cell.angle_alpha   90.00
_cell.angle_beta   90.00
_cell.angle_gamma   90.00
#
_symmetry.space_group_name_H-M   'P 1'
#
loop_
_entity.id
_entity.type
_entity.pdbx_description
1 polymer ?
#
loop_
_entity_poly.entity_id
_entity_poly.type
_entity_poly.pdbx_seq_one_letter_code
_entity_poly.pdbx_strand_id
1 'polypeptide(L)'
;MPPTNGECTESFIEVYPPQIMDTWYVMMHTDSLTVAPMPDCLIVKFGRRMSFNSEIRIDIIYMKEDASEVSLPFLRGEVTVPGGEPFGVKMSLSPVFPKNIMISDFDEDNKCLAFWSCADLGSSTIQKGAWLMCQSPDLDQEVIVNMAEKIANASDIELSDFIWTEYETCL
;
A
#
# COMPACT_ATOMS: atom_id res chain seq x y z
N MET A 1 11.36 -6.96 2.71
CA MET A 1 12.63 -6.83 1.96
C MET A 1 13.78 -6.24 2.77
N PRO A 2 15.02 -6.76 2.60
CA PRO A 2 16.23 -6.19 3.21
C PRO A 2 16.63 -4.85 2.56
N PRO A 3 17.37 -3.97 3.27
CA PRO A 3 17.91 -2.76 2.68
C PRO A 3 18.95 -3.03 1.58
N THR A 4 18.99 -2.18 0.57
CA THR A 4 19.91 -2.26 -0.59
C THR A 4 20.55 -0.91 -0.87
N ASN A 5 21.65 -0.90 -1.64
CA ASN A 5 22.23 0.36 -2.11
C ASN A 5 21.40 0.93 -3.27
N GLY A 6 21.11 2.23 -3.26
CA GLY A 6 20.36 2.91 -4.32
C GLY A 6 19.89 4.31 -3.92
N GLU A 7 19.00 4.86 -4.74
CA GLU A 7 18.30 6.11 -4.51
C GLU A 7 16.79 5.89 -4.70
N CYS A 8 15.96 6.61 -3.95
CA CYS A 8 14.52 6.57 -4.14
C CYS A 8 14.12 7.47 -5.30
N THR A 9 13.69 6.88 -6.41
CA THR A 9 13.10 7.61 -7.54
C THR A 9 11.60 7.76 -7.33
N GLU A 10 11.11 9.00 -7.24
CA GLU A 10 9.68 9.27 -7.15
C GLU A 10 9.01 9.08 -8.52
N SER A 11 8.02 8.18 -8.60
CA SER A 11 7.16 8.00 -9.77
C SER A 11 5.70 7.86 -9.34
N PHE A 12 4.79 8.55 -10.02
CA PHE A 12 3.37 8.60 -9.65
C PHE A 12 2.48 8.53 -10.88
N ILE A 13 1.32 7.90 -10.74
CA ILE A 13 0.23 8.00 -11.71
C ILE A 13 -0.84 9.01 -11.25
N GLU A 14 -1.62 9.53 -12.18
CA GLU A 14 -2.81 10.34 -11.86
C GLU A 14 -3.96 9.43 -11.43
N VAL A 15 -4.45 9.60 -10.20
CA VAL A 15 -5.64 8.91 -9.68
C VAL A 15 -6.55 9.92 -8.99
N TYR A 16 -7.84 9.87 -9.30
CA TYR A 16 -8.81 10.79 -8.71
C TYR A 16 -9.12 10.36 -7.26
N PRO A 17 -8.89 11.19 -6.23
CA PRO A 17 -8.95 10.75 -4.83
C PRO A 17 -10.26 10.07 -4.40
N PRO A 18 -11.46 10.51 -4.85
CA PRO A 18 -12.70 9.78 -4.58
C PRO A 18 -12.75 8.33 -5.06
N GLN A 19 -11.98 7.94 -6.08
CA GLN A 19 -11.96 6.56 -6.58
C GLN A 19 -11.25 5.59 -5.61
N ILE A 20 -10.37 6.11 -4.75
CA ILE A 20 -9.61 5.29 -3.79
C ILE A 20 -10.19 5.35 -2.37
N MET A 21 -11.18 6.20 -2.09
CA MET A 21 -11.80 6.39 -0.77
C MET A 21 -12.74 5.25 -0.38
N ASP A 22 -12.16 4.07 -0.15
CA ASP A 22 -12.89 2.85 0.17
C ASP A 22 -12.11 1.94 1.13
N THR A 23 -12.66 0.76 1.38
CA THR A 23 -12.01 -0.38 2.04
C THR A 23 -11.29 -1.23 1.00
N TRP A 24 -10.04 -1.56 1.30
CA TRP A 24 -9.14 -2.32 0.44
C TRP A 24 -8.56 -3.50 1.20
N TYR A 25 -8.52 -4.64 0.53
CA TYR A 25 -7.93 -5.88 0.98
C TYR A 25 -6.57 -6.01 0.31
N VAL A 26 -5.48 -6.00 1.07
CA VAL A 26 -4.14 -6.27 0.52
C VAL A 26 -4.10 -7.73 0.06
N MET A 27 -3.85 -7.94 -1.23
CA MET A 27 -3.79 -9.25 -1.87
C MET A 27 -2.37 -9.80 -1.89
N MET A 28 -1.38 -8.93 -2.12
CA MET A 28 0.04 -9.28 -2.12
C MET A 28 0.91 -8.16 -1.54
N HIS A 29 2.05 -8.53 -0.92
CA HIS A 29 3.03 -7.58 -0.36
C HIS A 29 4.45 -8.15 -0.26
N THR A 30 5.47 -7.30 -0.10
CA THR A 30 6.90 -7.72 -0.07
C THR A 30 7.60 -7.60 1.30
N ASP A 31 6.83 -7.57 2.39
CA ASP A 31 7.31 -7.58 3.78
C ASP A 31 8.25 -6.41 4.14
N SER A 32 7.78 -5.18 3.97
CA SER A 32 8.49 -4.00 4.49
C SER A 32 7.77 -3.35 5.68
N LEU A 33 6.75 -3.99 6.24
CA LEU A 33 6.13 -3.53 7.48
C LEU A 33 7.02 -3.93 8.66
N THR A 34 7.41 -2.97 9.48
CA THR A 34 8.27 -3.18 10.67
C THR A 34 7.53 -3.88 11.82
N VAL A 35 6.33 -4.40 11.57
CA VAL A 35 5.45 -5.00 12.56
C VAL A 35 5.58 -6.52 12.46
N ALA A 36 6.27 -7.11 13.42
CA ALA A 36 6.33 -8.56 13.58
C ALA A 36 5.49 -8.97 14.81
N PRO A 37 4.68 -10.05 14.72
CA PRO A 37 4.36 -10.81 13.51
C PRO A 37 3.48 -10.01 12.54
N MET A 38 3.69 -10.25 11.24
CA MET A 38 2.83 -9.69 10.20
C MET A 38 1.45 -10.34 10.31
N PRO A 39 0.36 -9.57 10.31
CA PRO A 39 -0.96 -10.17 10.54
C PRO A 39 -1.46 -10.88 9.29
N ASP A 40 -2.24 -11.94 9.49
CA ASP A 40 -2.70 -12.86 8.45
C ASP A 40 -3.57 -12.13 7.41
N CYS A 41 -4.26 -11.06 7.83
CA CYS A 41 -5.03 -10.19 6.95
C CYS A 41 -4.79 -8.70 7.19
N LEU A 42 -4.70 -7.96 6.08
CA LEU A 42 -4.40 -6.54 6.07
C LEU A 42 -5.46 -5.77 5.27
N ILE A 43 -6.26 -4.99 5.99
CA ILE A 43 -7.27 -4.12 5.41
C ILE A 43 -6.80 -2.66 5.50
N VAL A 44 -6.88 -1.92 4.40
CA VAL A 44 -6.58 -0.50 4.33
C VAL A 44 -7.85 0.26 3.99
N LYS A 45 -8.23 1.25 4.79
CA LYS A 45 -9.38 2.12 4.53
C LYS A 45 -8.90 3.53 4.25
N PHE A 46 -9.22 4.05 3.08
CA PHE A 46 -9.02 5.46 2.76
C PHE A 46 -10.33 6.21 3.03
N GLY A 47 -10.27 7.20 3.92
CA GLY A 47 -11.39 8.07 4.22
C GLY A 47 -11.01 9.53 4.03
N ARG A 48 -12.02 10.40 3.93
CA ARG A 48 -11.81 11.85 3.94
C ARG A 48 -11.97 12.39 5.34
N ARG A 49 -11.08 13.30 5.76
CA ARG A 49 -11.32 14.11 6.95
C ARG A 49 -12.04 15.41 6.55
N MET A 50 -13.06 15.81 7.31
CA MET A 50 -13.82 17.06 7.04
C MET A 50 -13.04 18.35 7.35
N SER A 51 -11.75 18.27 7.71
CA SER A 51 -10.85 19.40 7.81
C SER A 51 -10.05 19.54 6.51
N PHE A 52 -10.53 20.40 5.60
CA PHE A 52 -9.91 20.74 4.31
C PHE A 52 -9.98 19.63 3.23
N ASN A 53 -10.13 20.05 1.97
CA ASN A 53 -10.35 19.17 0.80
C ASN A 53 -9.14 18.31 0.42
N SER A 54 -8.13 18.23 1.27
CA SER A 54 -6.80 17.72 0.96
C SER A 54 -6.21 16.85 2.08
N GLU A 55 -7.04 16.25 2.94
CA GLU A 55 -6.57 15.32 3.97
C GLU A 55 -7.27 13.96 3.82
N ILE A 56 -6.50 12.94 3.43
CA ILE A 56 -6.97 11.55 3.36
C ILE A 56 -6.50 10.84 4.61
N ARG A 57 -7.45 10.27 5.35
CA ARG A 57 -7.21 9.39 6.50
C ARG A 57 -6.99 7.97 5.99
N ILE A 58 -5.97 7.29 6.50
CA ILE A 58 -5.65 5.92 6.12
C ILE A 58 -5.70 5.05 7.37
N ASP A 59 -6.77 4.29 7.54
CA ASP A 59 -6.90 3.36 8.64
C ASP A 59 -6.38 1.99 8.19
N ILE A 60 -5.34 1.49 8.85
CA ILE A 60 -4.79 0.17 8.59
C ILE A 60 -5.26 -0.77 9.70
N ILE A 61 -6.08 -1.74 9.33
CA ILE A 61 -6.70 -2.71 10.22
C ILE A 61 -6.07 -4.06 9.93
N TYR A 62 -5.69 -4.75 10.99
CA TYR A 62 -5.14 -6.08 10.90
C TYR A 62 -6.02 -7.06 11.67
N MET A 63 -6.21 -8.24 11.09
CA MET A 63 -6.90 -9.35 11.75
C MET A 63 -5.88 -10.47 11.97
N LYS A 64 -5.93 -11.07 13.17
CA LYS A 64 -5.17 -12.28 13.50
C LYS A 64 -6.03 -13.51 13.27
N GLU A 65 -5.38 -14.66 13.06
CA GLU A 65 -5.98 -16.01 12.97
C GLU A 65 -7.09 -16.33 14.00
N ASP A 66 -7.12 -15.67 15.16
CA ASP A 66 -8.15 -15.88 16.20
C ASP A 66 -9.41 -15.01 16.01
N ALA A 67 -9.56 -14.35 14.85
CA ALA A 67 -10.60 -13.39 14.53
C ALA A 67 -10.69 -12.21 15.54
N SER A 68 -9.65 -11.98 16.34
CA SER A 68 -9.56 -10.77 17.16
C SER A 68 -9.15 -9.60 16.27
N GLU A 69 -10.06 -8.61 16.14
CA GLU A 69 -9.72 -7.35 15.47
C GLU A 69 -8.73 -6.59 16.36
N VAL A 70 -7.48 -6.50 15.92
CA VAL A 70 -6.48 -5.65 16.55
C VAL A 70 -6.29 -4.44 15.66
N SER A 71 -7.05 -3.38 15.93
CA SER A 71 -6.76 -2.09 15.33
C SER A 71 -5.40 -1.60 15.87
N LEU A 72 -4.38 -1.54 15.01
CA LEU A 72 -3.18 -0.78 15.35
C LEU A 72 -3.54 0.68 15.59
N PRO A 73 -2.73 1.45 16.34
CA PRO A 73 -2.90 2.89 16.41
C PRO A 73 -3.05 3.44 15.00
N PHE A 74 -4.14 4.17 14.75
CA PHE A 74 -4.45 4.72 13.42
C PHE A 74 -3.21 5.45 12.88
N LEU A 75 -2.83 5.14 11.65
CA LEU A 75 -1.72 5.80 10.99
C LEU A 75 -2.27 7.03 10.30
N ARG A 76 -1.90 8.21 10.78
CA ARG A 76 -2.28 9.46 10.09
C ARG A 76 -1.31 9.70 8.95
N GLY A 77 -1.75 9.40 7.74
CA GLY A 77 -1.21 10.01 6.54
C GLY A 77 -1.88 11.37 6.31
N GLU A 78 -1.12 12.35 5.83
CA GLU A 78 -1.66 13.54 5.18
C GLU A 78 -1.32 13.40 3.70
N VAL A 79 -2.29 13.67 2.82
CA VAL A 79 -2.11 13.55 1.37
C VAL A 79 -2.39 14.90 0.75
N THR A 80 -1.33 15.64 0.42
CA THR A 80 -1.48 16.82 -0.41
C THR A 80 -1.71 16.37 -1.85
N VAL A 81 -2.95 16.48 -2.35
CA VAL A 81 -3.27 16.33 -3.77
C VAL A 81 -3.38 17.73 -4.37
N PRO A 82 -2.38 18.22 -5.12
CA PRO A 82 -2.57 19.38 -5.96
C PRO A 82 -3.64 19.03 -7.01
N GLY A 83 -4.65 19.88 -7.18
CA GLY A 83 -5.70 19.61 -8.16
C GLY A 83 -5.12 19.52 -9.57
N GLY A 84 -5.25 18.35 -10.22
CA GLY A 84 -4.81 18.12 -11.59
C GLY A 84 -3.35 17.66 -11.76
N GLU A 85 -2.70 17.18 -10.70
CA GLU A 85 -1.36 16.57 -10.76
C GLU A 85 -1.39 15.09 -10.33
N PRO A 86 -0.38 14.27 -10.72
CA PRO A 86 -0.24 12.88 -10.29
C PRO A 86 -0.42 12.69 -8.79
N PHE A 87 -1.13 11.62 -8.42
CA PHE A 87 -1.47 11.32 -7.04
C PHE A 87 -0.32 10.57 -6.36
N GLY A 88 0.36 11.25 -5.44
CA GLY A 88 1.39 10.69 -4.56
C GLY A 88 1.03 10.87 -3.10
N VAL A 89 1.18 9.81 -2.28
CA VAL A 89 0.89 9.88 -0.84
C VAL A 89 2.20 9.92 -0.07
N LYS A 90 2.58 11.11 0.39
CA LYS A 90 3.71 11.27 1.31
C LYS A 90 3.26 11.06 2.75
N MET A 91 3.26 9.81 3.21
CA MET A 91 3.07 9.49 4.63
C MET A 91 4.32 9.90 5.44
N SER A 92 4.30 11.10 6.01
CA SER A 92 5.45 11.64 6.74
C SER A 92 5.67 10.99 8.11
N LEU A 93 4.65 10.30 8.68
CA LEU A 93 4.61 9.97 10.11
C LEU A 93 4.12 8.55 10.45
N SER A 94 4.39 7.54 9.63
CA SER A 94 4.12 6.16 10.02
C SER A 94 5.37 5.45 10.57
N PRO A 95 5.39 5.00 11.84
CA PRO A 95 6.45 4.12 12.37
C PRO A 95 6.29 2.65 11.94
N VAL A 96 5.15 2.32 11.33
CA VAL A 96 4.66 0.96 11.07
C VAL A 96 4.52 0.71 9.56
N PHE A 97 4.18 1.75 8.81
CA PHE A 97 3.96 1.73 7.37
C PHE A 97 5.06 2.50 6.65
N PRO A 98 5.44 2.07 5.44
CA PRO A 98 6.52 2.70 4.70
C PRO A 98 6.28 4.18 4.43
N LYS A 99 7.38 4.93 4.40
CA LYS A 99 7.40 6.32 3.98
C LYS A 99 7.46 6.40 2.45
N ASN A 100 6.94 7.49 1.90
CA ASN A 100 6.93 7.80 0.45
C ASN A 100 6.19 6.74 -0.37
N ILE A 101 4.85 6.74 -0.32
CA ILE A 101 4.04 5.81 -1.11
C ILE A 101 3.81 6.39 -2.50
N MET A 102 4.11 5.57 -3.50
CA MET A 102 4.02 5.85 -4.92
C MET A 102 2.98 4.92 -5.52
N ILE A 103 1.88 5.49 -6.03
CA ILE A 103 0.90 4.69 -6.76
C ILE A 103 1.46 4.41 -8.14
N SER A 104 1.52 3.13 -8.49
CA SER A 104 2.05 2.65 -9.78
C SER A 104 0.96 2.32 -10.78
N ASP A 105 -0.17 1.77 -10.30
CA ASP A 105 -1.26 1.37 -11.19
C ASP A 105 -2.60 1.38 -10.46
N PHE A 106 -3.66 1.67 -11.21
CA PHE A 106 -5.04 1.61 -10.74
C PHE A 106 -5.91 0.97 -11.82
N ASP A 107 -6.41 -0.23 -11.53
CA ASP A 107 -7.35 -0.93 -12.39
C ASP A 107 -8.77 -0.54 -11.99
N GLU A 108 -9.38 0.35 -12.78
CA GLU A 108 -10.73 0.84 -12.55
C GLU A 108 -11.80 -0.24 -12.69
N ASP A 109 -11.56 -1.26 -13.52
CA ASP A 109 -12.53 -2.31 -13.82
C ASP A 109 -12.57 -3.34 -12.68
N ASN A 110 -11.39 -3.74 -12.21
CA ASN A 110 -11.24 -4.72 -11.13
C ASN A 110 -11.18 -4.08 -9.73
N LYS A 111 -11.17 -2.75 -9.65
CA LYS A 111 -11.04 -1.98 -8.39
C LYS A 111 -9.83 -2.44 -7.58
N CYS A 112 -8.68 -2.46 -8.24
CA CYS A 112 -7.40 -2.81 -7.64
C CYS A 112 -6.41 -1.65 -7.74
N LEU A 113 -5.58 -1.51 -6.71
CA LEU A 113 -4.59 -0.47 -6.57
C LEU A 113 -3.23 -1.09 -6.24
N ALA A 114 -2.23 -0.75 -7.04
CA ALA A 114 -0.85 -1.14 -6.81
C ALA A 114 -0.02 0.07 -6.41
N PHE A 115 0.69 -0.03 -5.28
CA PHE A 115 1.59 1.03 -4.83
C PHE A 115 2.84 0.46 -4.17
N TRP A 116 3.94 1.15 -4.35
CA TRP A 116 5.22 0.82 -3.73
C TRP A 116 5.72 1.98 -2.90
N SER A 117 6.81 1.73 -2.19
CA SER A 117 7.44 2.70 -1.32
C SER A 117 8.95 2.57 -1.37
N CYS A 118 9.62 3.67 -1.05
CA CYS A 118 11.05 3.70 -0.90
C CYS A 118 11.43 4.61 0.26
N ALA A 119 12.09 4.03 1.25
CA ALA A 119 12.63 4.73 2.41
C ALA A 119 14.15 4.84 2.27
N ASP A 120 14.66 6.07 2.27
CA ASP A 120 16.10 6.33 2.42
C ASP A 120 16.49 6.19 3.89
N LEU A 121 17.44 5.28 4.16
CA LEU A 121 17.99 4.99 5.48
C LEU A 121 19.32 5.73 5.73
N GLY A 122 19.76 6.54 4.76
CA GLY A 122 21.04 7.27 4.76
C GLY A 122 22.15 6.51 4.03
N SER A 123 23.21 7.24 3.66
CA SER A 123 24.40 6.66 3.01
C SER A 123 24.10 5.82 1.76
N SER A 124 23.14 6.28 0.94
CA SER A 124 22.67 5.57 -0.26
C SER A 124 22.08 4.18 0.03
N THR A 125 21.66 3.92 1.26
CA THR A 125 20.94 2.70 1.63
C THR A 125 19.45 2.99 1.60
N ILE A 126 18.71 2.22 0.81
CA ILE A 126 17.27 2.33 0.68
C ILE A 126 16.59 1.04 1.13
N GLN A 127 15.33 1.15 1.53
CA GLN A 127 14.44 0.01 1.72
C GLN A 127 13.19 0.22 0.88
N LYS A 128 12.91 -0.74 0.00
CA LYS A 128 11.70 -0.74 -0.81
C LYS A 128 10.66 -1.69 -0.22
N GLY A 129 9.41 -1.44 -0.59
CA GLY A 129 8.32 -2.37 -0.38
C GLY A 129 7.20 -2.10 -1.36
N ALA A 130 6.39 -3.11 -1.66
CA ALA A 130 5.28 -3.02 -2.59
C ALA A 130 4.05 -3.73 -2.04
N TRP A 131 2.89 -3.22 -2.42
CA TRP A 131 1.58 -3.76 -2.06
C TRP A 131 0.65 -3.68 -3.25
N LEU A 132 -0.17 -4.71 -3.37
CA LEU A 132 -1.32 -4.76 -4.24
C LEU A 132 -2.54 -4.99 -3.38
N MET A 133 -3.56 -4.17 -3.56
CA MET A 133 -4.82 -4.29 -2.81
C MET A 133 -6.02 -4.08 -3.70
N CYS A 134 -7.13 -4.71 -3.37
CA CYS A 134 -8.37 -4.64 -4.15
C CYS A 134 -9.57 -4.43 -3.24
N GLN A 135 -10.68 -3.94 -3.80
CA GLN A 135 -11.94 -3.76 -3.04
C GLN A 135 -12.67 -5.09 -2.76
N SER A 136 -12.27 -6.17 -3.43
CA SER A 136 -12.80 -7.53 -3.24
C SER A 136 -11.64 -8.51 -3.08
N PRO A 137 -11.69 -9.43 -2.08
CA PRO A 137 -10.74 -10.54 -2.01
C PRO A 137 -11.05 -11.64 -3.05
N ASP A 138 -12.28 -11.68 -3.57
CA ASP A 138 -12.75 -12.66 -4.55
C ASP A 138 -12.47 -12.18 -5.99
N LEU A 139 -11.19 -12.10 -6.36
CA LEU A 139 -10.75 -11.72 -7.70
C LEU A 139 -9.97 -12.84 -8.37
N ASP A 140 -9.94 -12.80 -9.71
CA ASP A 140 -9.14 -13.73 -10.49
C ASP A 140 -7.65 -13.52 -10.18
N GLN A 141 -6.94 -14.62 -9.90
CA GLN A 141 -5.51 -14.61 -9.63
C GLN A 141 -4.71 -14.01 -10.79
N GLU A 142 -5.16 -14.17 -12.03
CA GLU A 142 -4.48 -13.60 -13.19
C GLU A 142 -4.46 -12.07 -13.15
N VAL A 143 -5.55 -11.42 -12.71
CA VAL A 143 -5.61 -9.97 -12.54
C VAL A 143 -4.59 -9.51 -11.50
N ILE A 144 -4.54 -10.23 -10.37
CA ILE A 144 -3.67 -9.89 -9.24
C ILE A 144 -2.19 -10.04 -9.67
N VAL A 145 -1.84 -11.15 -10.32
CA VAL A 145 -0.46 -11.38 -10.80
C VAL A 145 -0.04 -10.35 -11.85
N ASN A 146 -0.90 -10.03 -12.81
CA ASN A 146 -0.60 -9.01 -13.83
C ASN A 146 -0.32 -7.63 -13.21
N MET A 147 -1.07 -7.25 -12.17
CA MET A 147 -0.80 -6.00 -11.46
C MET A 147 0.48 -6.09 -10.63
N ALA A 148 0.75 -7.23 -9.99
CA ALA A 148 1.99 -7.48 -9.25
C ALA A 148 3.23 -7.38 -10.14
N GLU A 149 3.17 -7.87 -11.38
CA GLU A 149 4.24 -7.72 -12.37
C GLU A 149 4.52 -6.26 -12.73
N LYS A 150 3.47 -5.45 -12.91
CA LYS A 150 3.63 -4.02 -13.22
C LYS A 150 4.32 -3.28 -12.09
N ILE A 151 3.91 -3.52 -10.85
CA ILE A 151 4.54 -2.88 -9.69
C ILE A 151 5.96 -3.41 -9.44
N ALA A 152 6.21 -4.70 -9.64
CA ALA A 152 7.55 -5.29 -9.58
C ALA A 152 8.51 -4.56 -10.54
N ASN A 153 8.08 -4.37 -11.79
CA ASN A 153 8.84 -3.62 -12.80
C ASN A 153 9.01 -2.14 -12.45
N ALA A 154 7.96 -1.47 -11.97
CA ALA A 154 8.00 -0.04 -11.63
C ALA A 154 8.88 0.26 -10.40
N SER A 155 8.93 -0.68 -9.46
CA SER A 155 9.67 -0.54 -8.19
C SER A 155 11.05 -1.18 -8.23
N ASP A 156 11.38 -1.96 -9.27
CA ASP A 156 12.60 -2.77 -9.33
C ASP A 156 12.70 -3.66 -8.08
N ILE A 157 11.66 -4.48 -7.92
CA ILE A 157 11.49 -5.55 -6.93
C ILE A 157 11.19 -6.84 -7.68
N GLU A 158 11.75 -7.98 -7.25
CA GLU A 158 11.45 -9.25 -7.90
C GLU A 158 10.02 -9.72 -7.56
N LEU A 159 9.30 -10.24 -8.55
CA LEU A 159 7.93 -10.77 -8.32
C LEU A 159 7.91 -11.88 -7.26
N SER A 160 8.99 -12.66 -7.15
CA SER A 160 9.13 -13.71 -6.14
C SER A 160 9.23 -13.20 -4.71
N ASP A 161 9.48 -11.91 -4.50
CA ASP A 161 9.48 -11.30 -3.17
C ASP A 161 8.06 -10.98 -2.68
N PHE A 162 7.05 -11.10 -3.54
CA PHE A 162 5.65 -10.88 -3.16
C PHE A 162 5.07 -12.12 -2.49
N ILE A 163 4.44 -11.90 -1.36
CA ILE A 163 3.73 -12.88 -0.56
C ILE A 163 2.24 -12.64 -0.70
N TRP A 164 1.49 -13.71 -0.85
CA TRP A 164 0.03 -13.67 -0.88
C TRP A 164 -0.53 -13.51 0.52
N THR A 165 -1.55 -12.66 0.65
CA THR A 165 -2.34 -12.55 1.88
C THR A 165 -3.41 -13.63 1.90
N GLU A 166 -3.47 -14.42 2.97
CA GLU A 166 -4.40 -15.54 3.11
C GLU A 166 -5.66 -15.10 3.87
N TYR A 167 -6.71 -14.68 3.15
CA TYR A 167 -7.96 -14.22 3.77
C TYR A 167 -8.84 -15.33 4.35
N GLU A 168 -8.59 -16.60 4.01
CA GLU A 168 -9.37 -17.75 4.50
C GLU A 168 -9.32 -17.89 6.03
N THR A 169 -8.31 -17.31 6.68
CA THR A 169 -8.12 -17.36 8.15
C THR A 169 -8.76 -16.18 8.89
N CYS A 170 -9.35 -15.20 8.20
CA CYS A 170 -9.82 -13.95 8.81
C CYS A 170 -11.26 -13.53 8.46
N LEU A 171 -11.98 -14.29 7.63
CA LEU A 171 -13.38 -14.04 7.26
C LEU A 171 -14.33 -15.08 7.85
#